data_AF-A0A1H1X815-F1
#
_entry.id   AF-A0A1H1X815-F1
#
_cell.length_a   1.000
_cell.length_b   1.000
_cell.length_c   1.000
_cell.angle_alpha   90.00
_cell.angle_beta   90.00
_cell.angle_gamma   90.00
#
_symmetry.space_group_name_H-M   'P 1'
#
loop_
_entity.id
_entity.type
_entity.pdbx_description
1 polymer ?
#
loop_
_entity_poly.entity_id
_entity_poly.type
_entity_poly.pdbx_seq_one_letter_code
_entity_poly.pdbx_strand_id
1 'polypeptide(L)' 'MEDIFVVKRCNKIIIQGRRAGEAAHGAPIAAHWYRIADTRTDGFIGDGYDLEEDAVRECRRLNAASRRA' A
#
# COMPACT_ATOMS: atom_id res chain seq x y z
N MET A 1 7.21 23.17 -3.29
CA MET A 1 7.93 21.92 -2.97
C MET A 1 6.94 20.81 -3.20
N GLU A 2 7.18 19.97 -4.21
CA GLU A 2 6.34 18.79 -4.45
C GLU A 2 6.50 17.82 -3.28
N ASP A 3 5.43 17.08 -2.96
CA ASP A 3 5.50 16.05 -1.93
C ASP A 3 6.42 14.92 -2.40
N ILE A 4 7.38 14.56 -1.54
CA ILE A 4 8.34 13.48 -1.78
C ILE A 4 7.63 12.13 -1.76
N PHE A 5 6.60 12.00 -0.93
CA PHE A 5 5.80 10.79 -0.80
C PHE A 5 4.38 11.01 -1.27
N VAL A 6 3.83 10.06 -2.00
CA VAL A 6 2.46 10.10 -2.52
C VAL A 6 1.73 8.79 -2.27
N VAL A 7 0.44 8.86 -1.92
CA VAL A 7 -0.39 7.66 -1.78
C VAL A 7 -0.83 7.20 -3.17
N LYS A 8 -0.64 5.91 -3.46
CA LYS A 8 -1.13 5.26 -4.68
C LYS A 8 -2.08 4.12 -4.30
N ARG A 9 -3.28 4.13 -4.89
CA ARG A 9 -4.19 2.97 -4.86
C ARG A 9 -3.63 1.88 -5.76
N CYS A 10 -3.52 0.66 -5.24
CA CYS A 10 -3.00 -0.50 -5.94
C CYS A 10 -3.98 -1.66 -5.82
N ASN A 11 -3.89 -2.62 -6.74
CA ASN A 11 -4.61 -3.89 -6.60
C ASN A 11 -3.88 -4.75 -5.55
N LYS A 12 -4.63 -5.30 -4.61
CA LYS A 12 -4.11 -6.25 -3.62
C LYS A 12 -4.19 -7.64 -4.22
N ILE A 13 -3.02 -8.23 -4.51
CA ILE A 13 -2.94 -9.62 -4.96
C ILE A 13 -2.89 -10.49 -3.71
N ILE A 14 -3.93 -11.30 -3.49
CA ILE A 14 -3.99 -12.25 -2.38
C ILE A 14 -3.70 -13.64 -2.93
N ILE A 15 -2.55 -14.20 -2.57
CA ILE A 15 -2.17 -15.56 -2.93
C ILE A 15 -2.59 -16.48 -1.79
N GLN A 16 -3.54 -17.39 -2.06
CA GLN A 16 -4.01 -18.36 -1.09
C GLN A 16 -3.52 -19.75 -1.49
N GLY A 17 -2.61 -20.32 -0.70
CA GLY A 17 -2.19 -21.71 -0.86
C GLY A 17 -3.28 -22.66 -0.37
N ARG A 18 -3.48 -23.79 -1.05
CA ARG A 18 -4.39 -24.85 -0.62
C ARG A 18 -3.68 -26.19 -0.50
N ARG A 19 -4.12 -27.03 0.43
CA ARG A 19 -3.69 -28.44 0.54
C ARG A 19 -4.62 -29.36 -0.25
N ALA A 20 -4.13 -30.55 -0.59
CA ALA A 20 -4.93 -31.56 -1.26
C ALA A 20 -6.14 -31.94 -0.38
N GLY A 21 -7.35 -31.83 -0.94
CA GLY A 21 -8.60 -32.10 -0.23
C GLY A 21 -9.27 -30.86 0.40
N GLU A 22 -8.62 -29.70 0.43
CA GLU A 22 -9.27 -28.45 0.82
C GLU A 22 -10.17 -27.90 -0.29
N ALA A 23 -11.34 -27.41 0.10
CA ALA A 23 -12.24 -26.70 -0.80
C ALA A 23 -11.53 -25.48 -1.41
N ALA A 24 -11.84 -25.17 -2.66
CA ALA A 24 -11.32 -23.96 -3.29
C ALA A 24 -11.74 -22.73 -2.48
N HIS A 25 -10.79 -21.82 -2.24
CA HIS A 25 -11.14 -20.52 -1.71
C HIS A 25 -12.08 -19.80 -2.69
N GLY A 26 -13.00 -18.99 -2.14
CA GLY A 26 -13.93 -18.19 -2.94
C GLY A 26 -13.19 -17.27 -3.91
N ALA A 27 -13.92 -16.73 -4.89
CA ALA A 27 -13.37 -15.76 -5.82
C ALA A 27 -12.66 -14.64 -5.04
N PRO A 28 -11.45 -14.21 -5.44
CA PRO A 28 -10.80 -13.07 -4.82
C PRO A 28 -11.75 -11.89 -4.91
N ILE A 29 -12.18 -11.37 -3.76
CA ILE A 29 -12.86 -10.08 -3.73
C ILE A 29 -11.84 -9.08 -4.25
N ALA A 30 -12.24 -8.21 -5.19
CA ALA A 30 -11.39 -7.15 -5.69
C ALA A 30 -10.96 -6.25 -4.52
N ALA A 31 -9.85 -6.62 -3.90
CA ALA A 31 -9.27 -5.92 -2.79
C ALA A 31 -8.28 -4.91 -3.37
N HIS A 32 -8.41 -3.67 -2.94
CA HIS A 32 -7.41 -2.67 -3.17
C HIS A 32 -6.68 -2.42 -1.84
N TRP A 33 -5.47 -1.93 -1.97
CA TRP A 33 -4.66 -1.45 -0.87
C TRP A 33 -3.99 -0.16 -1.30
N TYR A 34 -3.50 0.59 -0.34
CA TYR A 34 -2.88 1.89 -0.53
C TYR A 34 -1.41 1.76 -0.18
N ARG A 35 -0.53 2.19 -1.08
CA ARG A 35 0.91 2.20 -0.83
C ARG A 35 1.45 3.60 -0.94
N ILE A 36 2.53 3.87 -0.21
CA ILE A 36 3.21 5.17 -0.25
C ILE A 36 4.39 5.04 -1.20
N ALA A 37 4.37 5.79 -2.30
CA ALA A 37 5.46 5.84 -3.27
C ALA A 37 6.40 7.00 -2.94
N ASP A 38 7.72 6.76 -2.97
CA ASP A 38 8.75 7.82 -2.95
C ASP A 38 9.02 8.24 -4.40
N THR A 39 8.70 9.50 -4.71
CA THR A 39 8.82 10.06 -6.07
C THR A 39 10.27 10.18 -6.55
N ARG A 40 11.26 10.09 -5.66
CA ARG A 40 12.69 10.19 -5.99
C ARG A 40 13.31 8.86 -6.39
N THR A 41 12.76 7.75 -5.88
CA THR A 41 13.30 6.41 -6.10
C THR A 41 12.38 5.54 -6.96
N ASP A 42 11.15 5.99 -7.21
CA ASP A 42 10.05 5.21 -7.78
C ASP A 42 9.76 3.92 -6.97
N GLY A 43 10.23 3.87 -5.73
CA GLY A 43 10.02 2.79 -4.79
C GLY A 43 8.78 2.98 -3.92
N PHE A 44 8.43 1.94 -3.17
CA PHE A 44 7.33 1.96 -2.20
C PHE A 44 7.86 1.78 -0.79
N ILE A 45 7.23 2.47 0.16
CA ILE A 45 7.55 2.38 1.58
C ILE A 45 6.59 1.40 2.27
N GLY A 46 7.18 0.43 2.98
CA GLY A 46 6.47 -0.55 3.78
C GLY A 46 5.62 -1.54 2.95
N ASP A 47 4.77 -2.28 3.64
CA ASP A 47 3.97 -3.36 3.06
C ASP A 47 2.63 -2.87 2.49
N GLY A 48 2.25 -1.60 2.70
CA GLY A 48 0.96 -1.03 2.29
C GLY A 48 -0.11 -1.04 3.38
N TYR A 49 -1.24 -0.42 3.08
CA TYR A 49 -2.36 -0.18 4.00
C TYR A 49 -3.67 -0.67 3.40
N ASP A 50 -4.53 -1.25 4.23
CA ASP A 50 -5.88 -1.63 3.81
C ASP A 50 -6.81 -0.42 3.68
N LEU A 51 -6.59 0.63 4.50
CA LEU A 51 -7.39 1.86 4.50
C LEU A 51 -6.62 3.05 3.90
N GLU A 52 -7.31 3.85 3.09
CA GLU A 52 -6.72 5.06 2.48
C GLU A 52 -6.29 6.07 3.54
N GLU A 53 -7.12 6.24 4.57
CA GLU A 53 -6.91 7.22 5.64
C GLU A 53 -5.60 6.95 6.40
N ASP A 54 -5.27 5.69 6.65
CA ASP A 54 -4.04 5.30 7.30
C ASP A 54 -2.82 5.60 6.41
N ALA A 55 -2.91 5.29 5.11
CA ALA A 55 -1.86 5.62 4.15
C ALA A 55 -1.65 7.14 4.02
N VAL A 56 -2.74 7.92 4.00
CA VAL A 56 -2.70 9.39 3.92
C VAL A 56 -2.08 9.98 5.19
N ARG A 57 -2.46 9.48 6.37
CA ARG A 57 -1.90 9.93 7.65
C ARG A 57 -0.40 9.70 7.70
N GLU A 58 0.06 8.52 7.30
CA GLU A 58 1.49 8.22 7.27
C GLU A 58 2.23 9.04 6.20
N CYS A 59 1.67 9.15 5.00
CA CYS A 59 2.25 9.94 3.91
C CYS A 59 2.48 11.40 4.34
N ARG A 60 1.51 12.01 5.05
CA ARG A 60 1.67 13.35 5.61
C ARG A 60 2.78 13.41 6.66
N ARG A 61 2.90 12.41 7.53
CA ARG A 61 3.97 12.32 8.54
C ARG A 61 5.35 12.27 7.88
N LEU A 62 5.51 11.44 6.86
CA LEU A 62 6.78 11.27 6.12
C LEU A 62 7.18 12.55 5.38
N ASN A 63 6.23 13.20 4.69
CA ASN A 63 6.47 14.47 4.02
C ASN A 63 6.81 15.58 5.02
N ALA A 64 6.14 15.64 6.18
CA ALA A 64 6.45 16.62 7.22
C ALA A 64 7.85 16.40 7.83
N ALA A 65 8.25 15.15 8.05
CA ALA A 65 9.58 14.82 8.54
C ALA A 65 10.67 15.20 7.53
N SER A 66 10.44 14.97 6.24
CA SER A 66 11.44 15.25 5.18
C SER A 66 11.55 16.73 4.82
N ARG A 67 10.54 17.54 5.13
CA ARG A 67 10.62 19.01 5.00
C ARG A 67 11.43 19.69 6.09
N ARG A 68 11.68 19.00 7.21
CA ARG A 68 12.42 19.52 8.37
C ARG A 68 13.88 19.08 8.40
N ALA A 69 14.28 18.17 7.50
CA ALA A 69 15.64 17.67 7.33
C ALA A 69 16.36 18.48 6.25
#